data_AF-A0A2V2DNF7-F1
#
_entry.id   AF-A0A2V2DNF7-F1
#
_cell.length_a   1.000
_cell.length_b   1.000
_cell.length_c   1.000
_cell.angle_alpha   90.00
_cell.angle_beta   90.00
_cell.angle_gamma   90.00
#
_symmetry.space_group_name_H-M   'P 1'
#
loop_
_entity.id
_entity.type
_entity.pdbx_description
1 polymer ?
#
loop_
_entity_poly.entity_id
_entity_poly.type
_entity_poly.pdbx_seq_one_letter_code
_entity_poly.pdbx_strand_id
1 'polypeptide(L)'
;MFQITLYVFTRLVSLYALIMLIYCLATWFIRDRNHKVFRFLAAIAEPPLWPIKKFLGRFYYFQNSPIDFSPLILFFLLRVLISLLSWLARYLP
;
A
#
# COMPACT_ATOMS: atom_id res chain seq x y z
N MET A 1 -8.70 -22.29 15.67
CA MET A 1 -7.33 -22.01 15.21
C MET A 1 -7.31 -21.18 13.93
N PHE A 2 -8.01 -21.61 12.88
CA PHE A 2 -8.11 -20.87 11.60
C PHE A 2 -8.53 -19.40 11.74
N GLN A 3 -9.56 -19.10 12.53
CA GLN A 3 -10.04 -17.73 12.76
C GLN A 3 -8.99 -16.81 13.38
N ILE A 4 -8.21 -17.32 14.33
CA ILE A 4 -7.14 -16.56 14.99
C ILE A 4 -6.05 -16.23 13.97
N THR A 5 -5.68 -17.19 13.11
CA THR A 5 -4.70 -16.96 12.04
C THR A 5 -5.17 -15.88 11.07
N LEU A 6 -6.43 -15.92 10.63
CA LEU A 6 -7.00 -14.89 9.75
C LEU A 6 -7.05 -13.51 10.41
N TYR A 7 -7.40 -13.47 11.69
CA TYR A 7 -7.41 -12.21 12.45
C TYR A 7 -6.02 -11.60 12.55
N VAL A 8 -5.02 -12.38 12.98
CA VAL A 8 -3.62 -11.93 13.06
C VAL A 8 -3.12 -11.45 11.70
N PHE A 9 -3.38 -12.21 10.64
CA PHE A 9 -3.02 -11.82 9.28
C PHE A 9 -3.66 -10.49 8.87
N THR A 10 -4.96 -10.31 9.13
CA THR A 10 -5.68 -9.07 8.84
C THR A 10 -5.09 -7.86 9.58
N ARG A 11 -4.65 -8.04 10.83
CA ARG A 11 -3.96 -7.00 11.60
C ARG A 11 -2.61 -6.64 11.02
N LEU A 12 -1.83 -7.62 10.55
CA LEU A 12 -0.56 -7.38 9.87
C LEU A 12 -0.75 -6.59 8.56
N VAL A 13 -1.72 -6.98 7.73
CA VAL A 13 -2.04 -6.25 6.49
C VAL A 13 -2.52 -4.83 6.81
N SER A 14 -3.25 -4.63 7.91
CA SER A 14 -3.67 -3.30 8.37
C SER A 14 -2.50 -2.41 8.78
N LEU A 15 -1.51 -2.96 9.49
CA LEU A 15 -0.27 -2.24 9.81
C LEU A 15 0.53 -1.89 8.55
N TYR A 16 0.60 -2.82 7.61
CA TYR A 16 1.24 -2.57 6.32
C TYR A 16 0.54 -1.45 5.53
N ALA A 17 -0.81 -1.43 5.51
CA ALA A 17 -1.57 -0.35 4.90
C ALA A 17 -1.30 1.02 5.56
N LEU A 18 -1.08 1.06 6.87
CA LEU A 18 -0.66 2.28 7.56
C LEU A 18 0.72 2.75 7.10
N ILE A 19 1.69 1.83 6.94
CA ILE A 19 3.01 2.17 6.40
C ILE A 19 2.89 2.72 4.97
N MET A 20 2.03 2.13 4.14
CA MET A 20 1.77 2.63 2.78
C MET A 20 1.14 4.02 2.78
N LEU A 21 0.24 4.32 3.71
CA LEU A 21 -0.34 5.64 3.88
C LEU A 21 0.73 6.66 4.29
N ILE A 22 1.60 6.31 5.25
CA ILE A 22 2.73 7.14 5.67
C ILE A 22 3.68 7.38 4.49
N TYR A 23 4.01 6.36 3.71
CA TYR A 23 4.82 6.50 2.51
C TYR A 23 4.17 7.43 1.49
N CYS A 24 2.87 7.25 1.21
CA CYS A 24 2.11 8.11 0.31
C CYS A 24 2.22 9.58 0.72
N LEU A 25 1.94 9.89 1.98
CA LEU A 25 2.09 11.26 2.51
C LEU A 25 3.54 11.73 2.42
N ALA A 26 4.50 10.88 2.80
CA ALA A 26 5.93 11.19 2.70
C ALA A 26 6.36 11.54 1.28
N THR A 27 5.76 10.95 0.24
CA THR A 27 6.09 11.32 -1.16
C THR A 27 5.70 12.76 -1.51
N TRP A 28 4.71 13.33 -0.81
CA TRP A 28 4.24 14.69 -1.02
C TRP A 28 5.00 15.70 -0.14
N PHE A 29 5.31 15.32 1.11
CA PHE A 29 6.00 16.21 2.05
C PHE A 29 7.53 16.17 1.94
N ILE A 30 8.13 15.00 1.74
CA ILE A 30 9.58 14.83 1.68
C ILE A 30 10.04 14.93 0.23
N ARG A 31 10.58 16.10 -0.14
CA ARG A 31 11.19 16.32 -1.46
C ARG A 31 12.54 15.63 -1.63
N ASP A 32 13.34 15.52 -0.57
CA ASP A 32 14.63 14.84 -0.61
C ASP A 32 14.46 13.32 -0.57
N ARG A 33 14.61 12.68 -1.74
CA ARG A 33 14.52 11.22 -1.89
C ARG A 33 15.67 10.46 -1.22
N ASN A 34 16.77 11.14 -0.87
CA ASN A 34 17.91 10.52 -0.17
C ASN A 34 17.75 10.49 1.34
N HIS A 35 16.72 11.14 1.89
CA HIS A 35 16.44 11.13 3.32
C HIS A 35 16.30 9.69 3.85
N LYS A 36 17.01 9.37 4.93
CA LYS A 36 17.12 7.98 5.45
C LYS A 36 15.76 7.33 5.69
N VAL A 37 14.82 8.06 6.29
CA VAL A 37 13.45 7.58 6.55
C VAL A 37 12.68 7.34 5.25
N PHE A 38 12.83 8.23 4.26
CA PHE A 38 12.17 8.06 2.97
C PHE A 38 12.65 6.81 2.26
N ARG A 39 13.98 6.57 2.22
CA ARG A 39 14.54 5.36 1.62
C ARG A 39 14.09 4.09 2.33
N PHE A 40 13.98 4.13 3.67
CA PHE A 40 13.47 3.00 4.44
C PHE A 40 12.02 2.67 4.06
N LEU A 41 11.16 3.69 4.02
CA LEU A 41 9.76 3.51 3.59
C LEU A 41 9.67 3.04 2.13
N ALA A 42 10.49 3.61 1.24
CA ALA A 42 10.56 3.22 -0.16
C ALA A 42 11.02 1.76 -0.32
N ALA A 43 12.00 1.30 0.44
CA ALA A 43 12.46 -0.09 0.38
C ALA A 43 11.33 -1.09 0.71
N ILE A 44 10.41 -0.72 1.60
CA ILE A 44 9.24 -1.52 1.96
C ILE A 44 8.13 -1.38 0.91
N ALA A 45 7.88 -0.16 0.42
CA ALA A 45 6.75 0.16 -0.43
C ALA A 45 6.98 -0.17 -1.92
N GLU A 46 8.20 -0.03 -2.44
CA GLU A 46 8.50 -0.18 -3.87
C GLU A 46 8.20 -1.56 -4.46
N PRO A 47 8.45 -2.71 -3.80
CA PRO A 47 8.20 -4.01 -4.41
C PRO A 47 6.75 -4.22 -4.88
N PRO A 48 5.71 -3.97 -4.07
CA PRO A 48 4.32 -4.02 -4.53
C PRO A 48 3.88 -2.80 -5.34
N LEU A 49 4.59 -1.67 -5.26
CA LEU A 49 4.30 -0.50 -6.11
C LEU A 49 4.78 -0.67 -7.54
N TRP A 50 5.87 -1.40 -7.78
CA TRP A 50 6.41 -1.62 -9.12
C TRP A 50 5.38 -2.13 -10.14
N PRO A 51 4.58 -3.19 -9.86
CA PRO A 51 3.55 -3.64 -10.80
C PRO A 51 2.45 -2.59 -11.01
N ILE A 52 2.09 -1.83 -9.96
CA ILE A 52 1.07 -0.78 -10.03
C ILE A 52 1.59 0.39 -10.90
N LYS A 53 2.81 0.85 -10.67
CA LYS A 53 3.50 1.87 -11.47
C LYS A 53 3.60 1.45 -12.93
N LYS A 54 3.98 0.19 -13.18
CA LYS A 54 4.05 -0.37 -14.54
C LYS A 54 2.69 -0.40 -15.23
N PHE A 55 1.61 -0.68 -14.49
CA PHE A 55 0.26 -0.68 -15.01
C PHE A 55 -0.24 0.76 -15.28
N LEU A 56 -0.07 1.67 -14.33
CA LEU A 56 -0.47 3.08 -14.45
C LEU A 56 0.33 3.81 -15.53
N GLY A 57 1.60 3.49 -15.66
CA GLY A 57 2.47 3.99 -16.72
C GLY A 57 2.05 3.55 -18.12
N ARG A 58 0.97 2.76 -18.32
CA ARG A 58 0.37 2.54 -19.63
C ARG A 58 -0.64 3.62 -20.02
N PHE A 59 -1.11 4.40 -19.05
CA PHE A 59 -2.09 5.45 -19.27
C PHE A 59 -1.38 6.80 -19.37
N TYR A 60 -1.58 7.51 -20.48
CA TYR A 60 -0.93 8.80 -20.78
C TYR A 60 -1.09 9.83 -19.66
N TYR A 61 -2.26 9.87 -19.02
CA TYR A 61 -2.56 10.78 -17.90
C TYR A 61 -1.62 10.57 -16.69
N PHE A 62 -1.24 9.33 -16.39
CA PHE A 62 -0.42 9.00 -15.22
C PHE A 62 1.08 9.05 -15.50
N GLN A 63 1.50 8.92 -16.77
CA GLN A 63 2.92 9.01 -17.15
C GLN A 63 3.52 10.41 -16.91
N ASN A 64 2.74 11.46 -17.20
CA ASN A 64 3.20 12.86 -17.11
C ASN A 64 2.74 13.55 -15.82
N SER A 65 2.19 12.80 -14.87
CA SER A 65 1.74 13.38 -13.60
C SER A 65 2.95 13.72 -12.71
N PRO A 66 3.07 14.96 -12.21
CA PRO A 66 4.07 15.32 -11.21
C PRO A 66 3.82 14.65 -9.86
N ILE A 67 2.62 14.09 -9.64
CA ILE A 67 2.21 13.40 -8.42
C ILE A 67 2.16 11.89 -8.68
N ASP A 68 2.84 11.11 -7.85
CA ASP A 68 2.75 9.65 -7.88
C ASP A 68 1.49 9.18 -7.14
N PHE A 69 0.49 8.72 -7.89
CA PHE A 69 -0.75 8.17 -7.35
C PHE A 69 -0.66 6.68 -7.00
N SER A 70 0.43 6.01 -7.35
CA SER A 70 0.60 4.57 -7.13
C SER A 70 0.49 4.18 -5.65
N PRO A 71 1.09 4.93 -4.70
CA PRO A 71 0.92 4.66 -3.26
C PRO A 71 -0.53 4.72 -2.78
N LEU A 72 -1.31 5.68 -3.30
CA LEU A 72 -2.72 5.83 -2.95
C LEU A 72 -3.55 4.64 -3.47
N ILE A 73 -3.29 4.20 -4.70
CA ILE A 73 -3.94 3.02 -5.29
C ILE A 73 -3.60 1.76 -4.50
N LEU A 74 -2.33 1.56 -4.13
CA LEU A 74 -1.94 0.42 -3.30
C LEU A 74 -2.61 0.46 -1.94
N PHE A 75 -2.68 1.63 -1.29
CA PHE A 75 -3.42 1.79 -0.04
C PHE A 75 -4.89 1.37 -0.19
N PHE A 76 -5.56 1.83 -1.25
CA PHE A 76 -6.95 1.47 -1.50
C PHE A 76 -7.13 -0.05 -1.72
N LEU A 77 -6.26 -0.68 -2.51
CA LEU A 77 -6.27 -2.13 -2.72
C LEU A 77 -6.09 -2.90 -1.41
N LEU A 78 -5.20 -2.46 -0.53
CA LEU A 78 -5.01 -3.05 0.79
C LEU A 78 -6.25 -2.89 1.66
N ARG A 79 -6.94 -1.75 1.62
CA ARG A 79 -8.19 -1.53 2.36
C ARG A 79 -9.30 -2.46 1.88
N VAL A 80 -9.42 -2.67 0.57
CA VAL A 80 -10.34 -3.65 -0.01
C VAL A 80 -9.97 -5.06 0.48
N LEU A 81 -8.69 -5.45 0.40
CA LEU A 81 -8.22 -6.76 0.86
C LEU A 81 -8.52 -6.99 2.35
N ILE A 82 -8.25 -6.01 3.22
CA ILE A 82 -8.56 -6.09 4.66
C ILE A 82 -10.06 -6.28 4.87
N SER A 83 -10.89 -5.57 4.10
CA SER A 83 -12.35 -5.66 4.21
C SER A 83 -12.84 -7.05 3.82
N LEU A 84 -12.30 -7.63 2.74
CA LEU A 84 -12.58 -9.00 2.32
C LEU A 84 -12.10 -10.04 3.33
N LEU A 85 -10.87 -9.92 3.85
CA LEU A 85 -10.34 -10.81 4.87
C LEU A 85 -11.17 -10.75 6.17
N SER A 86 -11.58 -9.55 6.57
CA SER A 86 -12.42 -9.35 7.76
C SER A 86 -13.84 -9.88 7.56
N TRP A 87 -14.35 -9.85 6.33
CA TRP A 87 -15.62 -10.48 5.98
C TRP A 87 -15.48 -12.00 6.05
N LEU A 88 -14.46 -12.57 5.40
CA LEU A 88 -14.17 -14.01 5.42
C LEU A 88 -13.98 -14.53 6.85
N ALA A 89 -13.21 -13.84 7.69
CA ALA A 89 -13.00 -14.22 9.09
C ALA A 89 -14.25 -14.11 9.97
N ARG A 90 -15.32 -13.44 9.50
CA ARG A 90 -16.60 -13.35 10.23
C ARG A 90 -17.62 -14.38 9.74
N TYR A 91 -17.58 -14.76 8.46
CA TYR A 91 -18.62 -15.58 7.82
C TYR A 91 -18.19 -17.00 7.48
N LEU A 92 -16.88 -17.29 7.38
CA LEU A 92 -16.42 -18.67 7.36
C LEU A 92 -16.51 -19.23 8.79
N PRO A 93 -17.15 -20.40 9.00
CA PRO A 93 -17.20 -21.07 10.30
C PRO A 93 -15.80 -21.54 10.75
#